data_AF-A0A2E1WW88-F1
#
_entry.id   AF-A0A2E1WW88-F1
#
_cell.length_a   1.000
_cell.length_b   1.000
_cell.length_c   1.000
_cell.angle_alpha   90.00
_cell.angle_beta   90.00
_cell.angle_gamma   90.00
#
_symmetry.space_group_name_H-M   'P 1'
#
loop_
_entity.id
_entity.type
_entity.pdbx_description
1 polymer ?
#
loop_
_entity_poly.entity_id
_entity_poly.type
_entity_poly.pdbx_seq_one_letter_code
_entity_poly.pdbx_strand_id
1 'polypeptide(L)'
;NSNFCANSDLPLVMDQSPSFPIRNQFSPYGQHKQVVIVGYDGELLGNITLNSGVNNSAKNYILEILEDNYQESVAGDINQDSIVNVQDIIILVGIILDGQTSDSGDLNSDGVVNILDVVQIVNIILS
;
A
#
# COMPACT_ATOMS: atom_id res chain seq x y z
N ASN A 1 -5.90 -4.11 32.56
CA ASN A 1 -6.15 -3.11 31.50
C ASN A 1 -6.49 -3.86 30.21
N SER A 2 -7.68 -4.47 30.15
CA SER A 2 -8.11 -5.36 29.05
C SER A 2 -8.69 -4.61 27.84
N ASN A 3 -8.88 -3.30 27.93
CA ASN A 3 -9.61 -2.52 26.92
C ASN A 3 -8.72 -1.94 25.81
N PHE A 4 -7.40 -1.85 26.01
CA PHE A 4 -6.50 -1.25 25.02
C PHE A 4 -6.14 -2.19 23.86
N CYS A 5 -6.34 -3.50 24.02
CA CYS A 5 -5.79 -4.52 23.12
C CYS A 5 -6.83 -5.51 22.60
N ALA A 6 -8.11 -5.36 22.96
CA ALA A 6 -9.12 -6.40 22.75
C ALA A 6 -9.46 -6.69 21.27
N ASN A 7 -9.14 -5.77 20.36
CA ASN A 7 -9.49 -5.85 18.94
C ASN A 7 -8.29 -5.66 18.00
N SER A 8 -7.05 -5.92 18.45
CA SER A 8 -5.87 -5.80 17.60
C SER A 8 -5.37 -7.18 17.18
N ASP A 9 -5.35 -7.43 15.87
CA ASP A 9 -4.80 -8.66 15.27
C ASP A 9 -3.29 -8.57 15.02
N LEU A 10 -2.66 -7.44 15.33
CA LEU A 10 -1.24 -7.20 15.13
C LEU A 10 -0.44 -7.51 16.41
N PRO A 11 0.80 -8.03 16.27
CA PRO A 11 1.66 -8.26 17.42
C PRO A 11 1.96 -6.93 18.12
N LEU A 12 1.53 -6.83 19.38
CA LEU A 12 1.83 -5.68 20.21
C LEU A 12 3.24 -5.80 20.78
N VAL A 13 4.08 -4.82 20.49
CA VAL A 13 5.42 -4.70 21.09
C VAL A 13 5.33 -3.67 22.22
N MET A 14 5.47 -4.12 23.47
CA MET A 14 5.54 -3.21 24.62
C MET A 14 6.96 -2.66 24.80
N ASP A 15 7.07 -1.35 24.95
CA ASP A 15 8.35 -0.69 25.24
C ASP A 15 8.63 -0.66 26.75
N GLN A 16 9.79 -1.15 27.17
CA GLN A 16 10.10 -1.38 28.58
C GLN A 16 10.59 -0.09 29.28
N SER A 17 9.81 0.36 30.27
CA SER A 17 10.16 1.44 31.20
C SER A 17 11.27 0.99 32.17
N PRO A 18 12.20 1.87 32.60
CA PRO A 18 12.28 3.31 32.29
C PRO A 18 13.14 3.63 31.07
N SER A 19 13.79 2.64 30.45
CA SER A 19 14.76 2.85 29.38
C SER A 19 14.13 3.21 28.02
N PHE A 20 12.90 2.77 27.77
CA PHE A 20 12.16 2.98 26.51
C PHE A 20 13.01 2.76 25.24
N PRO A 21 13.68 1.59 25.11
CA PRO A 21 14.59 1.33 24.00
C PRO A 21 13.94 1.47 22.62
N ILE A 22 12.65 1.12 22.46
CA ILE A 22 11.96 1.24 21.18
C ILE A 22 11.74 2.71 20.86
N ARG A 23 11.24 3.51 21.81
CA ARG A 23 11.06 4.94 21.61
C ARG A 23 12.37 5.65 21.27
N ASN A 24 13.48 5.24 21.88
CA ASN A 24 14.79 5.83 21.59
C ASN A 24 15.23 5.60 20.14
N GLN A 25 14.81 4.51 19.49
CA GLN A 25 15.12 4.23 18.08
C GLN A 25 14.46 5.24 17.13
N PHE A 26 13.34 5.84 17.53
CA PHE A 26 12.61 6.82 16.71
C PHE A 26 13.00 8.27 17.01
N SER A 27 13.93 8.54 17.95
CA SER A 27 14.34 9.90 18.32
C SER A 27 14.86 10.69 17.10
N PRO A 28 14.47 11.98 16.91
CA PRO A 28 13.69 12.82 17.84
C PRO A 28 12.17 12.61 17.78
N TYR A 29 11.68 11.75 16.90
CA TYR A 29 10.28 11.41 16.69
C TYR A 29 9.79 10.31 17.68
N GLY A 30 8.56 9.82 17.51
CA GLY A 30 7.93 8.87 18.43
C GLY A 30 7.54 9.48 19.79
N GLN A 31 7.27 10.79 19.82
CA GLN A 31 6.82 11.50 21.01
C GLN A 31 5.35 11.18 21.34
N HIS A 32 4.87 11.71 22.46
CA HIS A 32 3.48 11.50 22.88
C HIS A 32 2.49 11.92 21.79
N LYS A 33 1.60 11.00 21.40
CA LYS A 33 0.59 11.15 20.33
C LYS A 33 1.17 11.37 18.92
N GLN A 34 2.45 11.07 18.71
CA GLN A 34 3.06 11.16 17.39
C GLN A 34 2.95 9.83 16.67
N VAL A 35 2.52 9.87 15.42
CA VAL A 35 2.65 8.77 14.46
C VAL A 35 3.95 9.01 13.70
N VAL A 36 4.75 7.96 13.55
CA VAL A 36 5.96 7.94 12.73
C VAL A 36 5.70 6.98 11.58
N ILE A 37 5.91 7.44 10.36
CA ILE A 37 5.70 6.68 9.13
C ILE A 37 7.08 6.36 8.58
N VAL A 38 7.32 5.08 8.39
CA VAL A 38 8.62 4.52 7.98
C VAL A 38 8.40 3.74 6.70
N GLY A 39 9.35 3.84 5.76
CA GLY A 39 9.32 3.09 4.52
C GLY A 39 9.74 1.64 4.71
N TYR A 40 9.66 0.87 3.63
CA TYR A 40 10.01 -0.55 3.61
C TYR A 40 11.46 -0.79 4.06
N ASP A 41 12.39 0.10 3.70
CA ASP A 41 13.81 -0.01 4.04
C ASP A 41 14.15 0.63 5.41
N GLY A 42 13.14 1.08 6.16
CA GLY A 42 13.31 1.68 7.49
C GLY A 42 13.66 3.18 7.48
N GLU A 43 13.62 3.82 6.33
CA GLU A 43 13.77 5.27 6.16
C GLU A 43 12.55 6.03 6.69
N LEU A 44 12.78 7.21 7.27
CA LEU A 44 11.68 8.06 7.74
C LEU A 44 10.97 8.73 6.56
N LEU A 45 9.69 8.42 6.38
CA LEU A 45 8.84 9.08 5.36
C LEU A 45 8.08 10.28 5.92
N GLY A 46 7.70 10.23 7.20
CA GLY A 46 7.01 11.36 7.81
C GLY A 46 6.67 11.15 9.28
N ASN A 47 6.16 12.21 9.90
CA ASN A 47 5.69 12.15 11.28
C ASN A 47 4.60 13.20 11.51
N ILE A 48 3.62 12.88 12.34
CA ILE A 48 2.52 13.78 12.66
C ILE A 48 2.06 13.62 14.10
N THR A 49 1.84 14.73 14.80
CA THR A 49 1.27 14.74 16.15
C THR A 49 -0.25 14.82 16.09
N LEU A 50 -0.91 13.77 16.57
CA LEU A 50 -2.38 13.64 16.56
C LEU A 50 -3.02 14.29 17.79
N ASN A 51 -2.83 15.60 17.97
CA ASN A 51 -3.37 16.35 19.12
C ASN A 51 -4.89 16.21 19.25
N SER A 52 -5.58 16.09 18.13
CA SER A 52 -7.05 15.96 18.03
C SER A 52 -7.48 14.65 17.38
N GLY A 53 -6.65 13.60 17.45
CA GLY A 53 -6.90 12.31 16.80
C GLY A 53 -6.69 12.34 15.28
N VAL A 54 -7.17 11.31 14.59
CA VAL A 54 -7.06 11.15 13.13
C VAL A 54 -8.18 11.91 12.43
N ASN A 55 -8.04 13.23 12.33
CA ASN A 55 -8.97 14.09 11.59
C ASN A 55 -8.63 14.10 10.08
N ASN A 56 -9.43 14.79 9.27
CA ASN A 56 -9.21 14.84 7.82
C ASN A 56 -7.83 15.39 7.42
N SER A 57 -7.27 16.34 8.18
CA SER A 57 -5.92 16.85 7.90
C SER A 57 -4.86 15.78 8.15
N ALA A 58 -4.96 15.04 9.25
CA ALA A 58 -4.05 13.93 9.52
C ALA A 58 -4.21 12.80 8.51
N LYS A 59 -5.45 12.48 8.11
CA LYS A 59 -5.74 11.50 7.06
C LYS A 59 -5.07 11.89 5.74
N ASN A 60 -5.28 13.12 5.28
CA ASN A 60 -4.73 13.57 4.00
C ASN A 60 -3.19 13.58 4.03
N TYR A 61 -2.58 14.06 5.11
CA TYR A 61 -1.12 14.02 5.27
C TYR A 61 -0.56 12.59 5.17
N ILE A 62 -1.24 11.61 5.81
CA ILE A 62 -0.83 10.21 5.72
C ILE A 62 -0.99 9.67 4.30
N LEU A 63 -2.11 9.99 3.63
CA LEU A 63 -2.36 9.56 2.25
C LEU A 63 -1.35 10.15 1.25
N GLU A 64 -1.03 11.44 1.37
CA GLU A 64 -0.02 12.10 0.52
C GLU A 64 1.33 11.38 0.62
N ILE A 65 1.76 11.01 1.84
CA ILE A 65 2.99 10.21 2.02
C ILE A 65 2.90 8.85 1.33
N LEU A 66 1.74 8.20 1.39
CA LEU A 66 1.56 6.91 0.72
C LEU A 66 1.63 7.09 -0.80
N GLU A 67 0.92 8.06 -1.37
CA GLU A 67 0.93 8.36 -2.81
C GLU A 67 2.34 8.72 -3.31
N ASP A 68 3.12 9.47 -2.53
CA ASP A 68 4.48 9.88 -2.88
C ASP A 68 5.50 8.72 -2.85
N ASN A 69 5.26 7.68 -2.05
CA ASN A 69 6.24 6.61 -1.81
C ASN A 69 5.79 5.22 -2.30
N TYR A 70 4.51 5.04 -2.55
CA TYR A 70 3.91 3.79 -2.97
C TYR A 70 2.89 4.08 -4.07
N GLN A 71 3.23 3.68 -5.29
CA GLN A 71 2.24 3.66 -6.36
C GLN A 71 1.20 2.60 -6.03
N GLU A 72 -0.07 3.01 -5.93
CA GLU A 72 -1.14 2.03 -5.99
C GLU A 72 -1.08 1.34 -7.35
N SER A 73 -0.90 0.03 -7.33
CA SER A 73 -1.09 -0.78 -8.52
C SER A 73 -2.57 -0.74 -8.88
N VAL A 74 -2.92 -0.06 -9.96
CA VAL A 74 -4.28 -0.11 -10.49
C VAL A 74 -4.46 -1.46 -11.16
N ALA A 75 -5.40 -2.28 -10.67
CA ALA A 75 -5.66 -3.59 -11.26
C ALA A 75 -6.07 -3.42 -12.74
N GLY A 76 -5.37 -4.13 -13.63
CA GLY A 76 -5.59 -4.04 -15.08
C GLY A 76 -4.82 -2.91 -15.79
N ASP A 77 -4.04 -2.10 -15.09
CA ASP A 77 -3.10 -1.14 -15.68
C ASP A 77 -1.77 -1.85 -16.01
N ILE A 78 -1.64 -2.24 -17.28
CA ILE A 78 -0.52 -3.05 -17.75
C ILE A 78 0.66 -2.17 -18.15
N ASN A 79 0.39 -0.94 -18.62
CA ASN A 79 1.42 0.01 -19.05
C ASN A 79 1.88 0.98 -17.94
N GLN A 80 1.27 0.92 -16.76
CA GLN A 80 1.56 1.73 -15.58
C GLN A 80 1.34 3.24 -15.80
N ASP A 81 0.37 3.60 -16.64
CA ASP A 81 0.00 5.00 -16.89
C ASP A 81 -1.13 5.51 -15.95
N SER A 82 -1.55 4.68 -15.00
CA SER A 82 -2.64 4.91 -14.05
C SER A 82 -4.05 4.99 -14.67
N ILE A 83 -4.22 4.56 -15.93
CA ILE A 83 -5.50 4.60 -16.65
C ILE A 83 -5.78 3.25 -17.32
N VAL A 84 -6.69 2.46 -16.75
CA VAL A 84 -7.13 1.21 -17.37
C VAL A 84 -8.00 1.48 -18.60
N ASN A 85 -7.48 1.14 -19.79
CA ASN A 85 -8.17 1.35 -21.05
C ASN A 85 -7.82 0.28 -22.11
N VAL A 86 -8.24 0.50 -23.36
CA VAL A 86 -8.01 -0.47 -24.45
C VAL A 86 -6.52 -0.69 -24.76
N GLN A 87 -5.64 0.25 -24.40
CA GLN A 87 -4.21 0.10 -24.55
C GLN A 87 -3.66 -1.05 -23.69
N ASP A 88 -4.13 -1.21 -22.46
CA ASP A 88 -3.76 -2.32 -21.58
C ASP A 88 -4.14 -3.67 -22.16
N ILE A 89 -5.33 -3.75 -22.78
CA ILE A 89 -5.79 -4.95 -23.49
C ILE A 89 -4.84 -5.30 -24.63
N ILE A 90 -4.44 -4.30 -25.44
CA ILE A 90 -3.54 -4.52 -26.58
C ILE A 90 -2.20 -5.07 -26.11
N ILE A 91 -1.66 -4.51 -25.01
CA ILE A 91 -0.38 -4.94 -24.45
C ILE A 91 -0.50 -6.36 -23.88
N LEU A 92 -1.57 -6.64 -23.12
CA LEU A 92 -1.82 -7.96 -22.55
C LEU A 92 -1.98 -9.03 -23.63
N VAL A 93 -2.69 -8.72 -24.72
CA VAL A 93 -2.78 -9.62 -25.88
C VAL A 93 -1.41 -9.85 -26.52
N GLY A 94 -0.56 -8.82 -26.61
CA GLY A 94 0.83 -8.98 -27.04
C GLY A 94 1.61 -9.97 -26.17
N ILE A 95 1.53 -9.82 -24.85
CA ILE A 95 2.17 -10.73 -23.87
C ILE A 95 1.70 -12.18 -24.06
N ILE A 96 0.39 -12.38 -24.24
CA ILE A 96 -0.21 -13.70 -24.49
C ILE A 96 0.35 -14.32 -25.79
N LEU A 97 0.44 -13.52 -26.86
CA LEU A 97 0.93 -13.98 -28.16
C LEU A 97 2.42 -14.32 -28.15
N ASP A 98 3.22 -13.59 -27.37
CA ASP A 98 4.65 -13.85 -27.18
C ASP A 98 4.91 -15.03 -26.22
N GLY A 99 3.86 -15.56 -25.56
CA GLY A 99 3.97 -16.64 -24.59
C GLY A 99 4.74 -16.26 -23.34
N GLN A 100 4.77 -14.96 -23.01
CA GLN A 100 5.42 -14.44 -21.83
C GLN A 100 4.49 -14.48 -20.62
N THR A 101 5.06 -14.67 -19.44
CA THR A 101 4.36 -14.46 -18.16
C THR A 101 4.51 -12.99 -17.74
N SER A 102 3.49 -12.43 -17.12
CA SER A 102 3.52 -11.10 -16.53
C SER A 102 2.73 -11.11 -15.24
N ASP A 103 3.36 -10.77 -14.12
CA ASP A 103 2.69 -10.68 -12.82
C ASP A 103 1.58 -9.61 -12.84
N SER A 104 1.76 -8.54 -13.61
CA SER A 104 0.71 -7.52 -13.83
C SER A 104 -0.40 -7.99 -14.77
N GLY A 105 -0.13 -9.01 -15.59
CA GLY A 105 -1.06 -9.56 -16.57
C GLY A 105 -1.88 -10.75 -16.07
N ASP A 106 -1.49 -11.37 -14.95
CA ASP A 106 -2.22 -12.46 -14.28
C ASP A 106 -3.20 -11.89 -13.26
N LEU A 107 -4.34 -11.40 -13.76
CA LEU A 107 -5.31 -10.66 -12.95
C LEU A 107 -6.17 -11.60 -12.09
N ASN A 108 -6.29 -12.86 -12.51
CA ASN A 108 -7.02 -13.86 -11.74
C ASN A 108 -6.12 -14.64 -10.75
N SER A 109 -4.81 -14.41 -10.79
CA SER A 109 -3.77 -15.04 -9.95
C SER A 109 -3.75 -16.57 -10.03
N ASP A 110 -4.04 -17.14 -11.21
CA ASP A 110 -3.97 -18.58 -11.47
C ASP A 110 -2.59 -19.06 -11.98
N GLY A 111 -1.67 -18.11 -12.19
CA GLY A 111 -0.32 -18.34 -12.68
C GLY A 111 -0.21 -18.43 -14.20
N VAL A 112 -1.29 -18.18 -14.94
CA VAL A 112 -1.35 -18.30 -16.41
C VAL A 112 -1.99 -17.07 -17.04
N VAL A 113 -1.16 -16.22 -17.65
CA VAL A 113 -1.66 -15.08 -18.44
C VAL A 113 -2.35 -15.57 -19.72
N ASN A 114 -3.67 -15.37 -19.81
CA ASN A 114 -4.47 -15.81 -20.95
C ASN A 114 -5.71 -14.92 -21.19
N ILE A 115 -6.62 -15.39 -22.04
CA ILE A 115 -7.83 -14.65 -22.42
C ILE A 115 -8.75 -14.33 -21.22
N LEU A 116 -8.69 -15.11 -20.14
CA LEU A 116 -9.46 -14.85 -18.94
C LEU A 116 -9.03 -13.55 -18.26
N ASP A 117 -7.74 -13.21 -18.27
CA ASP A 117 -7.24 -11.94 -17.72
C ASP A 117 -7.69 -10.75 -18.57
N VAL A 118 -7.68 -10.89 -19.90
CA VAL A 118 -8.22 -9.86 -20.81
C VAL A 118 -9.70 -9.58 -20.51
N VAL A 119 -10.49 -10.62 -20.25
CA VAL A 119 -11.91 -10.45 -19.88
C VAL A 119 -12.05 -9.68 -18.56
N GLN A 120 -11.12 -9.83 -17.61
CA GLN A 120 -11.13 -9.03 -16.39
C GLN A 120 -10.87 -7.54 -16.67
N ILE A 121 -9.89 -7.20 -17.51
CA ILE A 121 -9.65 -5.80 -17.92
C ILE A 121 -10.91 -5.21 -18.58
N VAL A 122 -11.57 -5.96 -19.47
CA VAL A 122 -12.82 -5.51 -20.09
C VAL A 122 -13.90 -5.25 -19.05
N ASN A 123 -14.04 -6.10 -18.03
CA ASN A 123 -15.01 -5.88 -16.95
C ASN A 123 -14.67 -4.63 -16.13
N ILE A 124 -13.38 -4.37 -15.88
CA ILE A 124 -12.92 -3.15 -15.18
C ILE A 124 -13.28 -1.90 -16.00
N ILE A 125 -13.03 -1.92 -17.32
CA ILE A 125 -13.35 -0.80 -18.22
C ILE A 125 -14.87 -0.52 -18.30
N LEU A 126 -15.71 -1.56 -18.17
CA LEU A 126 -17.17 -1.46 -18.30
C LEU A 126 -17.91 -1.16 -16.98
N SER A 127 -17.21 -1.20 -15.84
CA SER A 127 -17.80 -1.01 -14.50
C SER A 127 -18.10 0.44 -14.12
#